data_AF-A0A0N4YW55-F1
#
_entry.id   AF-A0A0N4YW55-F1
#
_cell.length_a   1.000
_cell.length_b   1.000
_cell.length_c   1.000
_cell.angle_alpha   90.00
_cell.angle_beta   90.00
_cell.angle_gamma   90.00
#
_symmetry.space_group_name_H-M   'P 1'
#
loop_
_entity.id
_entity.type
_entity.pdbx_description
1 polymer ?
#
loop_
_entity_poly.entity_id
_entity_poly.type
_entity_poly.pdbx_seq_one_letter_code
_entity_poly.pdbx_strand_id
1 'polypeptide(L)'
;MRIPLLLLFLVCVSHAAEWKVTNVDRTIDISSQIVKVTTQLTLTNTGRSEANSVELLLTSKESEHLSYISAQEGSNKGRLKVAKQPEEKSGFKVYC
;
A
#
# COMPACT_ATOMS: atom_id res chain seq x y z
N MET A 1 21.47 48.63 -18.75
CA MET A 1 21.56 47.71 -17.61
C MET A 1 20.70 46.49 -17.90
N ARG A 2 21.29 45.29 -17.99
CA ARG A 2 20.61 44.04 -18.35
C ARG A 2 20.48 43.19 -17.08
N ILE A 3 19.25 42.90 -16.66
CA ILE A 3 18.95 42.00 -15.54
C ILE A 3 19.08 40.56 -16.07
N PRO A 4 19.99 39.71 -15.59
CA PRO A 4 19.98 38.32 -15.99
C PRO A 4 18.85 37.63 -15.25
N LEU A 5 17.94 37.07 -16.03
CA LEU A 5 16.90 36.13 -15.64
C LEU A 5 17.58 34.89 -15.03
N LEU A 6 17.91 34.95 -13.73
CA LEU A 6 18.38 33.79 -13.00
C LEU A 6 17.16 32.89 -12.75
N LEU A 7 17.06 31.85 -13.57
CA LEU A 7 16.17 30.71 -13.40
C LEU A 7 16.23 30.21 -11.95
N LEU A 8 15.20 30.53 -11.17
CA LEU A 8 14.87 29.83 -9.94
C LEU A 8 14.34 28.46 -10.33
N PHE A 9 15.24 27.50 -10.60
CA PHE A 9 14.90 26.08 -10.65
C PHE A 9 14.50 25.67 -9.22
N LEU A 10 13.23 25.85 -8.89
CA LEU A 10 12.61 25.20 -7.75
C LEU A 10 12.49 23.72 -8.11
N VAL A 11 13.55 22.95 -7.84
CA VAL A 11 13.49 21.50 -7.89
C VAL A 11 12.60 21.06 -6.73
N CYS A 12 11.31 20.90 -6.99
CA CYS A 12 10.41 20.20 -6.07
C CYS A 12 10.87 18.74 -5.99
N VAL A 13 11.69 18.43 -4.99
CA VAL A 13 11.96 17.05 -4.61
C VAL A 13 10.67 16.51 -4.02
N SER A 14 9.96 15.66 -4.77
CA SER A 14 8.79 14.96 -4.27
C SER A 14 9.20 14.03 -3.12
N HIS A 15 8.70 14.31 -1.92
CA HIS A 15 8.90 13.46 -0.75
C HIS A 15 7.81 12.40 -0.74
N ALA A 16 8.05 11.28 -1.43
CA ALA A 16 7.12 10.16 -1.45
C ALA A 16 7.23 9.35 -0.15
N ALA A 17 6.07 8.95 0.36
CA ALA A 17 5.98 7.90 1.36
C ALA A 17 6.40 6.59 0.70
N GLU A 18 7.20 5.78 1.40
CA GLU A 18 7.69 4.50 0.86
C GLU A 18 7.63 3.43 1.94
N TRP A 19 6.78 2.43 1.72
CA TRP A 19 6.67 1.28 2.61
C TRP A 19 7.61 0.18 2.15
N LYS A 20 8.52 -0.22 3.04
CA LYS A 20 9.24 -1.48 2.92
C LYS A 20 8.51 -2.56 3.72
N VAL A 21 8.12 -3.63 3.04
CA VAL A 21 7.60 -4.84 3.69
C VAL A 21 8.78 -5.63 4.26
N THR A 22 8.83 -5.80 5.58
CA THR A 22 9.94 -6.48 6.26
C THR A 22 9.60 -7.92 6.68
N ASN A 23 8.32 -8.21 6.86
CA ASN A 23 7.83 -9.56 7.14
C ASN A 23 6.39 -9.72 6.62
N VAL A 24 6.07 -10.93 6.16
CA VAL A 24 4.74 -11.31 5.70
C VAL A 24 4.41 -12.69 6.25
N ASP A 25 3.39 -12.76 7.10
CA ASP A 25 2.78 -14.02 7.52
C ASP A 25 1.40 -14.14 6.87
N ARG A 26 1.17 -15.25 6.14
CA ARG A 26 -0.10 -15.51 5.46
C ARG A 26 -0.67 -16.86 5.87
N THR A 27 -1.91 -16.83 6.34
CA THR A 27 -2.70 -18.02 6.67
C THR A 27 -3.88 -18.12 5.72
N ILE A 28 -4.04 -19.29 5.10
CA ILE A 28 -5.16 -19.61 4.22
C ILE A 28 -5.94 -20.74 4.87
N ASP A 29 -7.16 -20.43 5.31
CA ASP A 29 -8.08 -21.38 5.93
C ASP A 29 -9.14 -21.81 4.90
N ILE A 30 -9.15 -23.11 4.63
CA ILE A 30 -10.06 -23.80 3.70
C ILE A 30 -10.93 -24.85 4.42
N SER A 31 -11.01 -24.78 5.75
CA SER A 31 -11.80 -25.73 6.55
C SER A 31 -13.31 -25.59 6.35
N SER A 32 -13.76 -24.50 5.70
CA SER A 32 -15.16 -24.22 5.40
C SER A 32 -15.39 -24.05 3.90
N GLN A 33 -16.65 -23.89 3.48
CA GLN A 33 -17.00 -23.58 2.08
C GLN A 33 -16.57 -22.17 1.64
N ILE A 34 -16.14 -21.32 2.59
CA ILE A 34 -15.63 -19.98 2.34
C ILE A 34 -14.13 -19.98 2.63
N VAL A 35 -13.33 -19.57 1.66
CA VAL A 35 -11.89 -19.38 1.83
C VAL A 35 -11.63 -18.12 2.63
N LYS A 36 -10.91 -18.25 3.74
CA LYS A 36 -10.48 -17.10 4.56
C LYS A 36 -8.98 -16.93 4.45
N VAL A 37 -8.56 -15.76 3.97
CA VAL A 37 -7.14 -15.38 3.89
C VAL A 37 -6.86 -14.30 4.92
N THR A 38 -5.94 -14.58 5.84
CA THR A 38 -5.42 -13.62 6.81
C THR A 38 -3.96 -13.34 6.46
N THR A 39 -3.62 -12.09 6.17
CA THR A 39 -2.23 -11.66 5.93
C THR A 39 -1.84 -10.64 7.00
N GLN A 40 -0.76 -10.91 7.72
CA GLN A 40 -0.13 -9.97 8.65
C GLN A 40 1.12 -9.41 7.96
N LEU A 41 1.10 -8.10 7.70
CA LEU A 41 2.22 -7.37 7.09
C LEU A 41 2.95 -6.58 8.16
N THR A 42 4.26 -6.77 8.27
CA THR A 42 5.12 -5.85 9.01
C THR A 42 5.72 -4.86 8.02
N LEU A 43 5.42 -3.57 8.23
CA LEU A 43 5.80 -2.49 7.33
C LEU A 43 6.77 -1.54 8.05
N THR A 44 7.76 -1.04 7.34
CA THR A 44 8.66 0.02 7.80
C THR A 44 8.63 1.15 6.79
N ASN A 45 8.34 2.37 7.25
CA ASN A 45 8.43 3.54 6.37
C ASN A 45 9.91 3.88 6.16
N THR A 46 10.41 3.67 4.95
CA THR A 46 11.77 4.04 4.53
C THR A 46 11.79 5.35 3.75
N GLY A 47 10.61 5.92 3.48
CA GLY A 47 10.44 7.20 2.81
C GLY A 47 10.82 8.36 3.70
N ARG A 48 10.90 9.55 3.08
CA ARG A 48 11.25 10.79 3.77
C ARG A 48 10.04 11.56 4.31
N SER A 49 8.83 11.12 3.99
CA SER A 49 7.57 11.70 4.45
C SER A 49 6.79 10.70 5.29
N GLU A 50 5.88 11.21 6.11
CA GLU A 50 4.94 10.38 6.87
C GLU A 50 4.04 9.58 5.92
N ALA A 51 3.80 8.32 6.27
CA ALA A 51 2.98 7.39 5.50
C ALA A 51 1.75 7.00 6.32
N ASN A 52 0.55 7.11 5.73
CA ASN A 52 -0.72 6.96 6.45
C ASN A 52 -1.72 6.01 5.76
N SER A 53 -1.36 5.46 4.60
CA SER A 53 -2.15 4.51 3.85
C SER A 53 -1.27 3.38 3.34
N VAL A 54 -1.86 2.21 3.13
CA VAL A 54 -1.21 1.03 2.55
C VAL A 54 -2.11 0.51 1.45
N GLU A 55 -1.53 0.25 0.28
CA GLU A 55 -2.25 -0.32 -0.86
C GLU A 55 -2.08 -1.84 -0.85
N LEU A 56 -3.20 -2.55 -0.92
CA LEU A 56 -3.24 -4.00 -1.05
C LEU A 56 -3.77 -4.36 -2.43
N LEU A 57 -2.95 -5.05 -3.21
CA LEU A 57 -3.34 -5.52 -4.53
C LEU A 57 -4.07 -6.86 -4.41
N LEU A 58 -5.19 -6.94 -5.11
CA LEU A 58 -5.94 -8.18 -5.33
C LEU A 58 -5.91 -8.51 -6.81
N THR A 59 -5.76 -9.78 -7.15
CA THR A 59 -5.96 -10.22 -8.53
C THR A 59 -7.42 -10.01 -8.94
N SER A 60 -7.69 -9.90 -10.25
CA SER A 60 -9.06 -9.77 -10.76
C SER A 60 -9.97 -10.90 -10.24
N LYS A 61 -9.47 -12.14 -10.24
CA LYS A 61 -10.20 -13.31 -9.72
C LYS A 61 -10.53 -13.20 -8.23
N GLU A 62 -9.57 -12.76 -7.40
CA GLU A 62 -9.82 -12.54 -5.98
C GLU A 62 -10.84 -11.42 -5.77
N SER A 63 -10.71 -10.30 -6.51
CA SER A 63 -11.65 -9.18 -6.40
C SER A 63 -13.06 -9.53 -6.86
N GLU A 64 -13.23 -10.40 -7.86
CA GLU A 64 -14.54 -10.85 -8.35
C GLU A 64 -15.29 -11.72 -7.33
N HIS A 65 -14.57 -12.49 -6.52
CA HIS A 65 -15.13 -13.43 -5.55
C HIS A 65 -15.00 -12.94 -4.09
N LEU A 66 -14.59 -11.68 -3.90
CA LEU A 66 -14.42 -11.09 -2.58
C LEU A 66 -15.76 -10.75 -1.95
N SER A 67 -16.15 -11.49 -0.92
CA SER A 67 -17.35 -11.19 -0.13
C SER A 67 -17.10 -10.19 0.99
N TYR A 68 -15.86 -10.13 1.51
CA TYR A 68 -15.50 -9.30 2.66
C TYR A 68 -13.99 -9.03 2.73
N ILE A 69 -13.62 -7.80 3.10
CA ILE A 69 -12.24 -7.40 3.43
C ILE A 69 -12.25 -6.45 4.62
N SER A 70 -11.30 -6.61 5.53
CA SER A 70 -11.01 -5.65 6.58
C SER A 70 -9.53 -5.66 6.91
N ALA A 71 -9.08 -4.55 7.50
CA ALA A 71 -7.72 -4.40 7.97
C ALA A 71 -7.74 -3.76 9.37
N GLN A 72 -6.75 -4.12 10.17
CA GLN A 72 -6.52 -3.56 11.49
C GLN A 72 -5.02 -3.42 11.70
N GLU A 73 -4.62 -2.39 12.44
CA GLU A 73 -3.23 -2.29 12.88
C GLU A 73 -2.98 -3.30 14.01
N GLY A 74 -1.79 -3.89 14.03
CA GLY A 74 -1.38 -4.82 15.10
C GLY A 74 -1.49 -4.18 16.48
N SER A 75 -1.77 -4.99 17.51
CA SER A 75 -1.77 -4.57 18.91
C SER A 75 -2.82 -3.49 19.26
N ASN A 76 -4.10 -3.74 18.96
CA ASN A 76 -5.26 -2.97 19.45
C ASN A 76 -5.42 -1.51 18.98
N LYS A 77 -4.69 -1.06 17.95
CA LYS A 77 -4.78 0.33 17.47
C LYS A 77 -5.97 0.66 16.53
N GLY A 78 -6.99 -0.19 16.52
CA GLY A 78 -8.27 0.07 15.84
C GLY A 78 -8.36 -0.46 14.41
N ARG A 79 -9.57 -0.45 13.86
CA ARG A 79 -9.87 -0.88 12.49
C ARG A 79 -9.45 0.20 11.50
N LEU A 80 -8.75 -0.19 10.45
CA LEU A 80 -8.41 0.69 9.33
C LEU A 80 -9.64 0.83 8.41
N LYS A 81 -9.75 2.00 7.78
CA LYS A 81 -10.72 2.20 6.69
C LYS A 81 -10.20 1.53 5.43
N VAL A 82 -11.01 0.66 4.84
CA VAL A 82 -10.72 0.02 3.56
C VAL A 82 -11.55 0.68 2.48
N ALA A 83 -10.89 1.16 1.42
CA ALA A 83 -11.54 1.75 0.26
C ALA A 83 -11.01 1.09 -1.01
N LYS A 84 -11.90 0.78 -1.95
CA LYS A 84 -11.51 0.28 -3.27
C LYS A 84 -10.88 1.43 -4.06
N GLN A 85 -9.66 1.22 -4.54
CA GLN A 85 -9.02 2.14 -5.46
C GLN A 85 -9.39 1.79 -6.92
N PRO A 86 -9.34 2.77 -7.85
CA PRO A 86 -9.43 2.49 -9.28
C PRO A 86 -8.40 1.43 -9.68
N GLU A 87 -8.74 0.56 -10.63
CA GLU A 87 -7.82 -0.49 -11.08
C GLU A 87 -6.50 0.11 -11.57
N GLU A 88 -5.40 -0.28 -10.91
CA GLU A 88 -4.06 0.05 -11.38
C GLU A 88 -3.69 -0.92 -12.50
N LYS A 89 -3.63 -0.42 -13.74
CA LYS A 89 -3.21 -1.20 -14.93
C LYS A 89 -1.70 -1.39 -15.01
N SER A 90 -0.92 -0.75 -14.12
CA SER A 90 0.52 -0.94 -14.03
C SER A 90 0.78 -2.15 -13.14
N GLY A 91 1.22 -3.25 -13.75
CA GLY A 91 1.54 -4.49 -13.06
C GLY A 91 2.55 -4.31 -11.92
N PHE A 92 2.57 -5.32 -11.04
CA PHE A 92 3.42 -5.44 -9.86
C PHE A 92 4.82 -4.85 -10.09
N LYS A 93 5.21 -3.83 -9.30
CA LYS A 93 6.62 -3.48 -9.16
C LYS A 93 7.28 -4.54 -8.28
N VAL A 94 7.98 -5.48 -8.91
CA VAL A 94 8.86 -6.40 -8.20
C VAL A 94 10.09 -5.60 -7.77
N TYR A 95 10.20 -5.32 -6.47
CA TYR A 95 11.44 -4.82 -5.88
C TYR A 95 12.30 -6.06 -5.59
N CYS A 96 13.25 -6.35 -6.49
CA CYS A 96 14.30 -7.34 -6.28
C CYS A 96 15.33 -6.82 -5.27
#